data_AF-A0A6M8VNA8-F1
#
_entry.id   AF-A0A6M8VNA8-F1
#
_cell.length_a   1.000
_cell.length_b   1.000
_cell.length_c   1.000
_cell.angle_alpha   90.00
_cell.angle_beta   90.00
_cell.angle_gamma   90.00
#
_symmetry.space_group_name_H-M   'P 1'
#
loop_
_entity.id
_entity.type
_entity.pdbx_description
1 polymer ?
#
loop_
_entity_poly.entity_id
_entity_poly.type
_entity_poly.pdbx_seq_one_letter_code
_entity_poly.pdbx_strand_id
1 'polypeptide(L)' 'MAKHGNPSSITDVGVGAQSAFTGVFGGVYNVLTNLKDIKDDKFNADMRNTCNELKMQAKERLNKVLELVESHL' A
#
# COMPACT_ATOMS: atom_id res chain seq x y z
N MET A 1 12.84 -5.73 -8.89
CA MET A 1 13.51 -6.14 -7.63
C MET A 1 13.15 -7.57 -7.26
N ALA A 2 11.94 -7.89 -6.81
CA ALA A 2 11.62 -9.26 -6.36
C ALA A 2 11.85 -10.37 -7.42
N LYS A 3 11.53 -10.13 -8.70
CA LYS A 3 11.66 -11.14 -9.78
C LYS A 3 13.03 -11.21 -10.48
N HIS A 4 13.83 -10.15 -10.39
CA HIS A 4 15.03 -9.97 -11.23
C HIS A 4 16.22 -9.35 -10.46
N GLY A 5 16.08 -9.13 -9.16
CA GLY A 5 17.10 -8.52 -8.32
C GLY A 5 18.09 -9.55 -7.79
N ASN A 6 19.08 -9.08 -7.05
CA ASN A 6 20.04 -9.95 -6.37
C ASN A 6 19.31 -10.89 -5.39
N PRO A 7 19.40 -12.22 -5.56
CA PRO A 7 18.77 -13.18 -4.65
C PRO A 7 19.19 -12.99 -3.19
N SER A 8 20.43 -12.52 -2.94
CA SER A 8 20.94 -12.25 -1.60
C SER A 8 20.25 -11.08 -0.88
N SER A 9 19.44 -10.27 -1.58
CA SER A 9 18.72 -9.11 -1.03
C SER A 9 17.20 -9.33 -0.97
N ILE A 10 16.74 -10.57 -1.08
CA ILE A 10 15.30 -10.87 -1.14
C ILE A 10 14.55 -10.47 0.15
N THR A 11 15.21 -10.54 1.30
CA THR A 11 14.67 -10.08 2.58
C THR A 11 14.49 -8.56 2.62
N ASP A 12 15.45 -7.78 2.10
CA ASP A 12 15.36 -6.33 1.98
C ASP A 12 14.17 -5.89 1.11
N VAL A 13 13.87 -6.68 0.06
CA VAL A 13 12.68 -6.47 -0.77
C VAL A 13 11.39 -6.64 0.03
N GLY A 14 11.32 -7.65 0.91
CA GLY A 14 10.19 -7.86 1.82
C GLY A 14 9.99 -6.68 2.79
N VAL A 15 11.09 -6.21 3.39
CA VAL A 15 11.07 -5.03 4.28
C VAL A 15 10.58 -3.80 3.51
N GLY A 16 11.15 -3.51 2.34
CA GLY A 16 10.75 -2.36 1.53
C GLY A 16 9.29 -2.41 1.10
N ALA A 17 8.76 -3.59 0.75
CA ALA A 17 7.36 -3.77 0.40
C ALA A 17 6.43 -3.46 1.58
N GLN A 18 6.76 -3.94 2.78
CA GLN A 18 6.00 -3.65 4.00
C GLN A 18 6.03 -2.16 4.37
N SER A 19 7.19 -1.52 4.25
CA SER A 19 7.32 -0.06 4.47
C SER A 19 6.46 0.73 3.49
N ALA A 20 6.48 0.38 2.20
CA ALA A 20 5.66 1.03 1.18
C ALA A 20 4.16 0.84 1.44
N PHE A 21 3.74 -0.39 1.76
CA PHE A 21 2.35 -0.68 2.14
C PHE A 21 1.89 0.18 3.32
N THR A 22 2.70 0.23 4.38
CA THR A 22 2.41 1.03 5.58
C THR A 22 2.32 2.53 5.24
N GLY A 23 3.21 3.03 4.38
CA GLY A 23 3.17 4.41 3.89
C GLY A 23 1.86 4.76 3.19
N VAL A 24 1.34 3.88 2.32
CA VAL A 24 0.04 4.08 1.66
C VAL A 24 -1.09 4.18 2.68
N PHE A 25 -1.12 3.27 3.66
CA PHE A 25 -2.17 3.28 4.70
C PHE A 25 -2.09 4.53 5.58
N GLY A 26 -0.89 4.97 5.94
CA GLY A 26 -0.69 6.23 6.65
C GLY A 26 -1.24 7.43 5.87
N GLY A 27 -0.92 7.52 4.58
CA GLY A 27 -1.47 8.55 3.69
C GLY A 27 -2.99 8.52 3.61
N VAL A 28 -3.59 7.34 3.46
CA VAL A 28 -5.04 7.17 3.43
C VAL A 28 -5.69 7.64 4.73
N TYR A 29 -5.11 7.31 5.90
CA TYR A 29 -5.66 7.78 7.17
C TYR A 29 -5.59 9.29 7.35
N ASN A 30 -4.52 9.92 6.87
CA ASN A 30 -4.41 11.38 6.85
C ASN A 30 -5.51 12.00 5.98
N VAL A 31 -5.76 11.46 4.78
CA VAL A 31 -6.85 11.93 3.91
C VAL A 31 -8.19 11.78 4.61
N LEU A 32 -8.53 10.57 5.10
CA LEU A 32 -9.82 10.31 5.75
C LEU A 32 -10.06 11.17 7.00
N THR A 33 -9.00 11.57 7.69
CA THR A 33 -9.07 12.51 8.82
C THR A 33 -9.46 13.89 8.33
N ASN A 34 -8.78 14.42 7.31
CA ASN A 34 -9.05 15.75 6.74
C ASN A 34 -10.42 15.84 6.05
N LEU A 35 -10.96 14.74 5.48
CA LEU A 35 -12.29 14.76 4.85
C LEU A 35 -13.42 15.12 5.82
N LYS A 36 -13.23 14.97 7.14
CA LYS A 36 -14.26 15.31 8.15
C LYS A 36 -14.56 16.81 8.20
N ASP A 37 -13.61 17.64 7.78
CA ASP A 37 -13.71 19.09 7.83
C ASP A 37 -14.16 19.69 6.47
N ILE A 38 -14.36 18.85 5.44
CA ILE A 38 -14.75 19.25 4.09
C ILE A 38 -16.26 19.08 3.92
N LYS A 39 -16.95 20.13 3.46
CA LYS A 39 -18.42 20.14 3.26
C LYS A 39 -18.90 19.57 1.92
N ASP A 40 -18.00 19.39 0.95
CA ASP A 40 -18.34 18.86 -0.36
C ASP A 40 -18.51 17.33 -0.27
N ASP A 41 -19.78 16.90 -0.18
CA ASP A 41 -20.14 15.48 -0.05
C ASP A 41 -19.72 14.64 -1.26
N LYS A 42 -19.74 15.22 -2.47
CA LYS A 42 -19.32 14.50 -3.67
C LYS A 42 -17.82 14.25 -3.64
N PHE A 43 -17.04 15.29 -3.36
CA PHE A 43 -15.60 15.15 -3.19
C PHE A 43 -15.25 14.13 -2.09
N ASN A 44 -15.94 14.19 -0.95
CA ASN A 44 -15.74 13.26 0.14
C ASN A 44 -16.03 11.80 -0.26
N ALA A 45 -17.10 11.56 -1.01
CA ALA A 45 -17.43 10.22 -1.52
C ALA A 45 -16.37 9.71 -2.50
N ASP A 46 -15.97 10.55 -3.46
CA ASP A 46 -14.97 10.21 -4.47
C ASP A 46 -13.61 9.90 -3.83
N MET A 47 -13.20 10.67 -2.81
CA MET A 47 -11.95 10.42 -2.08
C MET A 47 -12.00 9.18 -1.20
N ARG A 48 -13.15 8.86 -0.60
CA ARG A 48 -13.32 7.59 0.13
C ARG A 48 -13.19 6.38 -0.80
N ASN A 49 -13.78 6.46 -1.99
CA ASN A 49 -13.64 5.41 -3.01
C ASN A 49 -12.18 5.25 -3.44
N THR A 50 -11.51 6.36 -3.77
CA THR A 50 -10.09 6.37 -4.14
C THR A 50 -9.21 5.77 -3.02
N CYS A 51 -9.45 6.15 -1.76
CA CYS A 51 -8.73 5.60 -0.62
C CYS A 51 -8.94 4.09 -0.45
N ASN A 52 -10.16 3.60 -0.67
CA ASN A 52 -10.46 2.17 -0.60
C ASN A 52 -9.75 1.39 -1.71
N GLU A 53 -9.76 1.91 -2.94
CA GLU A 53 -9.04 1.30 -4.06
C GLU A 53 -7.53 1.25 -3.81
N LEU A 54 -6.93 2.34 -3.31
CA LEU A 54 -5.51 2.38 -2.97
C LEU A 54 -5.15 1.35 -1.89
N LYS A 55 -5.98 1.20 -0.85
CA LYS A 55 -5.78 0.19 0.19
C LYS A 55 -5.83 -1.23 -0.39
N MET A 56 -6.80 -1.52 -1.26
CA MET A 56 -6.92 -2.82 -1.92
C MET A 56 -5.70 -3.12 -2.80
N GLN A 57 -5.32 -2.18 -3.67
CA GLN A 57 -4.16 -2.33 -4.55
C GLN A 57 -2.86 -2.49 -3.77
N ALA A 58 -2.66 -1.71 -2.71
CA ALA A 58 -1.48 -1.82 -1.87
C ALA A 58 -1.40 -3.20 -1.19
N LYS A 59 -2.52 -3.71 -0.68
CA LYS A 59 -2.59 -5.06 -0.07
C LYS A 59 -2.31 -6.16 -1.09
N GLU A 60 -2.92 -6.08 -2.28
CA GLU A 60 -2.71 -7.05 -3.35
C GLU A 60 -1.25 -7.08 -3.80
N ARG A 61 -0.64 -5.90 -3.99
CA ARG A 61 0.78 -5.77 -4.38
C ARG A 61 1.72 -6.28 -3.29
N LEU A 62 1.43 -5.96 -2.01
CA LEU A 62 2.20 -6.48 -0.89
C LEU A 62 2.18 -8.01 -0.88
N ASN A 63 0.99 -8.61 -0.93
CA ASN A 63 0.85 -10.07 -0.92
C ASN A 63 1.63 -10.72 -2.05
N LYS A 64 1.52 -10.22 -3.28
CA LYS A 64 2.29 -10.72 -4.43
C LYS A 64 3.80 -10.65 -4.23
N VAL A 65 4.29 -9.62 -3.55
CA VAL A 65 5.73 -9.49 -3.26
C VAL A 65 6.13 -10.43 -2.12
N LEU A 66 5.33 -10.54 -1.06
CA LEU A 66 5.62 -11.43 0.07
C LEU A 66 5.59 -12.90 -0.33
N GLU A 67 4.60 -13.34 -1.12
CA GLU A 67 4.57 -14.71 -1.68
C GLU A 67 5.86 -15.03 -2.45
N LEU A 68 6.37 -14.06 -3.21
CA LEU A 68 7.61 -14.23 -3.94
C LEU A 68 8.84 -14.24 -3.00
N VAL A 69 8.88 -13.37 -1.98
CA VAL A 69 9.96 -13.35 -0.99
C VAL A 69 9.99 -14.65 -0.19
N GLU A 70 8.85 -15.10 0.31
CA GLU A 70 8.69 -16.31 1.13
C GLU A 70 9.03 -17.59 0.36
N SER A 71 8.76 -17.65 -0.95
CA SER A 71 9.20 -18.78 -1.79
C SER A 71 10.72 -18.88 -1.99
N HIS A 72 11.49 -17.89 -1.55
CA HIS A 72 12.95 -17.83 -1.63
C HIS A 72 13.63 -17.82 -0.25
N LEU A 73 12.87 -17.95 0.84
CA LEU A 73 13.39 -18.18 2.20
C LEU A 73 13.57 -19.67 2.45
#